data_AF-A0A345SUF8-F1
#
_entry.id   AF-A0A345SUF8-F1
#
_cell.length_a   1.000
_cell.length_b   1.000
_cell.length_c   1.000
_cell.angle_alpha   90.00
_cell.angle_beta   90.00
_cell.angle_gamma   90.00
#
_symmetry.space_group_name_H-M   'P 1'
#
loop_
_entity.id
_entity.type
_entity.pdbx_description
1 polymer ?
#
loop_
_entity_poly.entity_id
_entity_poly.type
_entity_poly.pdbx_seq_one_letter_code
_entity_poly.pdbx_strand_id
1 'polypeptide(L)'
;MAGSQVYEPITDRRATIRRADGASVGELVGDLGRDMSLLIHQEIALARMEVKEEAAKAGKGAGMLGGAGYAGHLLVLFGSLAGVFGLAHVMDLAWAALVVTGVWAVIAGVLFLNGRRKLRAVHPKPQQTVETLKEDAQWARHPRS
;
A
#
# COMPACT_ATOMS: atom_id res chain seq x y z
N MET A 1 -59.26 18.09 -49.34
CA MET A 1 -59.76 17.44 -48.11
C MET A 1 -58.65 17.50 -47.08
N ALA A 2 -58.88 18.21 -45.99
CA ALA A 2 -57.89 18.56 -44.97
C ALA A 2 -57.81 17.46 -43.90
N GLY A 3 -56.60 16.93 -43.67
CA GLY A 3 -56.29 16.04 -42.55
C GLY A 3 -55.65 16.85 -41.43
N SER A 4 -56.34 16.92 -40.30
CA SER A 4 -55.97 17.61 -39.06
C SER A 4 -54.72 17.02 -38.41
N GLN A 5 -53.62 17.79 -38.41
CA GLN A 5 -52.51 17.58 -37.47
C GLN A 5 -52.99 18.00 -36.08
N VAL A 6 -53.13 17.00 -35.20
CA VAL A 6 -53.47 17.16 -33.79
C VAL A 6 -52.30 17.86 -33.09
N TYR A 7 -52.57 19.04 -32.55
CA TYR A 7 -51.67 19.75 -31.65
C TYR A 7 -51.65 19.04 -30.29
N GLU A 8 -50.55 18.35 -29.97
CA GLU A 8 -50.26 17.86 -28.61
C GLU A 8 -50.17 19.09 -27.67
N PRO A 9 -50.98 19.16 -26.60
CA PRO A 9 -50.92 20.26 -25.67
C PRO A 9 -49.58 20.24 -24.93
N ILE A 10 -48.80 21.31 -25.08
CA ILE A 10 -47.60 21.58 -24.28
C ILE A 10 -48.03 21.97 -22.85
N THR A 11 -48.66 21.04 -22.15
CA THR A 11 -48.94 21.08 -20.72
C THR A 11 -48.03 20.01 -20.13
N ASP A 12 -46.81 20.32 -19.72
CA ASP A 12 -46.59 20.58 -18.29
C ASP A 12 -45.18 21.17 -18.01
N ARG A 13 -44.85 22.33 -18.59
CA ARG A 13 -43.64 23.08 -18.17
C ARG A 13 -43.93 24.09 -17.06
N ARG A 14 -45.21 24.30 -16.72
CA ARG A 14 -45.63 25.27 -15.71
C ARG A 14 -45.75 24.68 -14.30
N ALA A 15 -45.93 23.36 -14.13
CA ALA A 15 -45.91 22.75 -12.80
C ALA A 15 -44.50 22.66 -12.19
N THR A 16 -43.45 22.61 -13.02
CA THR A 16 -42.06 22.62 -12.53
C THR A 16 -41.61 24.01 -12.09
N ILE A 17 -42.07 25.07 -12.78
CA ILE A 17 -41.71 26.47 -12.42
C ILE A 17 -42.46 26.94 -11.16
N ARG A 18 -43.70 26.49 -10.92
CA ARG A 18 -44.42 26.84 -9.67
C ARG A 18 -43.83 26.21 -8.40
N ARG A 19 -42.97 25.18 -8.51
CA ARG A 19 -42.17 24.71 -7.36
C ARG A 19 -40.92 25.56 -7.14
N ALA A 20 -40.38 26.20 -8.18
CA ALA A 20 -39.20 27.05 -8.08
C ALA A 20 -39.53 28.44 -7.49
N ASP A 21 -40.75 28.95 -7.69
CA ASP A 21 -41.20 30.24 -7.13
C ASP A 21 -41.49 30.22 -5.62
N GLY A 22 -41.31 29.08 -4.94
CA GLY A 22 -41.59 28.92 -3.51
C GLY A 22 -40.45 28.33 -2.67
N ALA A 23 -39.34 27.90 -3.28
CA ALA A 23 -38.20 27.41 -2.53
C ALA A 23 -37.51 28.59 -1.85
N SER A 24 -37.56 28.63 -0.52
CA SER A 24 -36.89 29.69 0.21
C SER A 24 -35.37 29.59 0.01
N VAL A 25 -34.64 30.71 0.08
CA VAL A 25 -33.16 30.71 0.03
C VAL A 25 -32.58 29.77 1.09
N GLY A 26 -33.27 29.58 2.23
CA GLY A 26 -32.90 28.62 3.26
C GLY A 26 -33.04 27.15 2.85
N GLU A 27 -33.97 26.82 1.95
CA GLU A 27 -34.17 25.48 1.41
C GLU A 27 -33.06 25.13 0.40
N LEU A 28 -32.70 26.06 -0.48
CA LEU A 28 -31.58 25.92 -1.43
C LEU A 28 -30.22 25.77 -0.73
N VAL A 29 -29.97 26.54 0.33
CA VAL A 29 -28.75 26.40 1.15
C VAL A 29 -28.75 25.07 1.93
N GLY A 30 -29.92 24.63 2.41
CA GLY A 30 -30.09 23.35 3.08
C GLY A 30 -29.88 22.14 2.16
N ASP A 31 -30.23 22.26 0.88
CA ASP A 31 -29.99 21.23 -0.12
C ASP A 31 -28.53 21.20 -0.58
N LEU A 32 -27.91 22.35 -0.82
CA LEU A 32 -26.48 22.44 -1.18
C LEU A 32 -25.57 21.86 -0.07
N GLY A 33 -25.87 22.15 1.20
CA GLY A 33 -25.15 21.58 2.34
C GLY A 33 -25.31 20.05 2.44
N ARG A 34 -26.47 19.53 2.04
CA ARG A 34 -26.75 18.09 1.98
C ARG A 34 -25.97 17.41 0.86
N ASP A 35 -25.90 18.04 -0.31
CA ASP A 35 -25.14 17.56 -1.45
C ASP A 35 -23.63 17.57 -1.19
N MET A 36 -23.12 18.62 -0.53
CA MET A 36 -21.71 18.68 -0.09
C MET A 36 -21.40 17.60 0.94
N SER A 37 -22.29 17.40 1.93
CA SER A 37 -22.14 16.32 2.92
C SER A 37 -22.15 14.95 2.24
N LEU A 38 -23.02 14.75 1.25
CA LEU A 38 -23.09 13.53 0.46
C LEU A 38 -21.79 13.28 -0.32
N LEU A 39 -21.23 14.30 -0.96
CA LEU A 39 -19.95 14.20 -1.68
C LEU A 39 -18.80 13.81 -0.76
N ILE A 40 -18.70 14.45 0.42
CA ILE A 40 -17.66 14.13 1.40
C ILE A 40 -17.78 12.67 1.86
N HIS A 41 -19.01 12.20 2.13
CA HIS A 41 -19.23 10.79 2.49
C HIS A 41 -18.84 9.83 1.35
N GLN A 42 -19.11 10.22 0.10
CA GLN A 42 -18.72 9.43 -1.08
C GLN A 42 -17.21 9.37 -1.26
N GLU A 43 -16.49 10.49 -1.11
CA GLU A 43 -15.03 10.51 -1.20
C GLU A 43 -14.38 9.67 -0.10
N ILE A 44 -14.91 9.73 1.13
CA ILE A 44 -14.47 8.85 2.21
C ILE A 44 -14.76 7.38 1.88
N ALA A 45 -15.93 7.08 1.31
CA ALA A 45 -16.28 5.73 0.91
C ALA A 45 -15.37 5.21 -0.21
N LEU A 46 -15.05 6.05 -1.19
CA LEU A 46 -14.14 5.74 -2.29
C LEU A 46 -12.72 5.50 -1.79
N ALA A 47 -12.19 6.42 -0.97
CA ALA A 47 -10.87 6.29 -0.37
C ALA A 47 -10.77 5.02 0.48
N ARG A 48 -11.81 4.67 1.25
CA ARG A 48 -11.85 3.41 2.00
C ARG A 48 -11.81 2.19 1.09
N MET A 49 -12.50 2.23 -0.04
CA MET A 49 -12.50 1.14 -1.03
C MET A 49 -11.12 0.98 -1.68
N GLU A 50 -10.51 2.07 -2.11
CA GLU A 50 -9.17 2.06 -2.72
C GLU A 50 -8.11 1.56 -1.72
N VAL A 51 -8.13 2.07 -0.48
CA VAL A 51 -7.22 1.59 0.57
C VAL A 51 -7.42 0.09 0.84
N LYS A 52 -8.66 -0.41 0.85
CA LYS A 52 -8.94 -1.84 1.03
C LYS A 52 -8.41 -2.67 -0.13
N GLU A 53 -8.58 -2.20 -1.36
CA GLU A 53 -8.08 -2.88 -2.55
C GLU A 53 -6.55 -2.94 -2.56
N GLU A 54 -5.90 -1.81 -2.28
CA GLU A 54 -4.44 -1.73 -2.20
C GLU A 54 -3.89 -2.56 -1.03
N ALA A 55 -4.55 -2.55 0.12
CA ALA A 55 -4.19 -3.41 1.25
C ALA A 55 -4.31 -4.90 0.89
N ALA A 56 -5.34 -5.29 0.14
CA ALA A 56 -5.50 -6.67 -0.30
C ALA A 56 -4.40 -7.08 -1.30
N LYS A 57 -4.05 -6.22 -2.27
CA LYS A 57 -2.93 -6.43 -3.20
C LYS A 57 -1.61 -6.56 -2.46
N ALA A 58 -1.32 -5.63 -1.55
CA ALA A 58 -0.12 -5.65 -0.72
C ALA A 58 -0.06 -6.91 0.16
N GLY A 59 -1.18 -7.28 0.79
CA GLY A 59 -1.30 -8.49 1.61
C GLY A 59 -1.06 -9.78 0.83
N LYS A 60 -1.62 -9.87 -0.39
CA LYS A 60 -1.33 -10.99 -1.30
C LYS A 60 0.15 -11.04 -1.68
N GLY A 61 0.73 -9.91 -2.06
CA GLY A 61 2.15 -9.80 -2.40
C GLY A 61 3.06 -10.22 -1.24
N ALA A 62 2.80 -9.70 -0.03
CA ALA A 62 3.51 -10.07 1.18
C ALA A 62 3.34 -11.56 1.52
N GLY A 63 2.13 -12.11 1.36
CA GLY A 63 1.87 -13.54 1.54
C GLY A 63 2.63 -14.41 0.54
N MET A 64 2.67 -14.03 -0.73
CA MET A 64 3.46 -14.73 -1.76
C MET A 64 4.96 -14.67 -1.47
N LEU A 65 5.50 -13.51 -1.08
CA LEU A 65 6.91 -13.36 -0.72
C LEU A 65 7.26 -14.14 0.55
N GLY A 66 6.40 -14.11 1.56
CA GLY A 66 6.57 -14.90 2.78
C GLY A 66 6.54 -16.41 2.49
N GLY A 67 5.58 -16.85 1.69
CA GLY A 67 5.47 -18.24 1.22
C GLY A 67 6.69 -18.66 0.39
N ALA A 68 7.17 -17.82 -0.52
CA ALA A 68 8.37 -18.08 -1.30
C ALA A 68 9.63 -18.16 -0.42
N GLY A 69 9.74 -17.29 0.59
CA GLY A 69 10.82 -17.35 1.58
C GLY A 69 10.82 -18.67 2.36
N TYR A 70 9.66 -19.10 2.85
CA TYR A 70 9.51 -20.37 3.56
C TYR A 70 9.79 -21.58 2.65
N ALA A 71 9.22 -21.60 1.44
CA ALA A 71 9.47 -22.66 0.46
C ALA A 71 10.95 -22.72 0.06
N GLY A 72 11.60 -21.57 -0.13
CA GLY A 72 13.04 -21.47 -0.39
C GLY A 72 13.88 -22.00 0.77
N HIS A 73 13.49 -21.72 2.02
CA HIS A 73 14.14 -22.27 3.21
C HIS A 73 14.04 -23.81 3.25
N LEU A 74 12.87 -24.37 2.98
CA LEU A 74 12.69 -25.83 2.90
C LEU A 74 13.47 -26.45 1.74
N LEU A 75 13.48 -25.81 0.58
CA LEU A 75 14.28 -26.25 -0.57
C LEU A 75 15.76 -26.35 -0.22
N VAL A 76 16.28 -25.34 0.47
CA VAL A 76 17.66 -25.31 0.96
C VAL A 76 17.94 -26.43 1.96
N LEU A 77 17.02 -26.66 2.92
CA LEU A 77 17.13 -27.72 3.91
C LEU A 77 17.15 -29.10 3.26
N PHE A 78 16.12 -29.43 2.47
CA PHE A 78 16.02 -30.74 1.81
C PHE A 78 17.09 -30.93 0.74
N GLY A 79 17.47 -29.87 0.02
CA GLY A 79 18.60 -29.90 -0.91
C GLY A 79 19.93 -30.21 -0.21
N SER A 80 20.12 -29.72 1.01
CA SER A 80 21.30 -30.06 1.82
C SER A 80 21.30 -31.53 2.23
N LEU A 81 20.16 -32.05 2.69
CA LEU A 81 20.02 -33.48 3.01
C LEU A 81 20.26 -34.35 1.77
N ALA A 82 19.66 -33.99 0.64
CA ALA A 82 19.87 -34.67 -0.62
C ALA A 82 21.34 -34.64 -1.05
N GLY A 83 22.03 -33.51 -0.86
CA GLY A 83 23.47 -33.39 -1.08
C GLY A 83 24.27 -34.33 -0.20
N VAL A 84 23.97 -34.41 1.10
CA VAL A 84 24.64 -35.33 2.03
C VAL A 84 24.43 -36.78 1.60
N PHE A 85 23.20 -37.19 1.34
CA PHE A 85 22.92 -38.56 0.91
C PHE A 85 23.50 -38.88 -0.48
N GLY A 86 23.54 -37.90 -1.38
CA GLY A 86 24.20 -38.02 -2.67
C GLY A 86 25.70 -38.27 -2.54
N LEU A 87 26.40 -37.45 -1.73
CA LEU A 87 27.82 -37.63 -1.46
C LEU A 87 28.11 -38.94 -0.71
N ALA A 88 27.19 -39.40 0.14
CA ALA A 88 27.35 -40.66 0.88
C ALA A 88 27.45 -41.90 -0.02
N HIS A 89 27.13 -41.81 -1.33
CA HIS A 89 27.38 -42.89 -2.28
C HIS A 89 28.85 -43.06 -2.66
N VAL A 90 29.68 -42.04 -2.46
CA VAL A 90 31.10 -42.02 -2.87
C VAL A 90 32.06 -41.80 -1.69
N MET A 91 31.56 -41.46 -0.50
CA MET A 91 32.34 -41.32 0.73
C MET A 91 31.49 -41.66 1.95
N ASP A 92 32.13 -41.82 3.12
CA ASP A 92 31.41 -42.04 4.37
C ASP A 92 30.44 -40.89 4.69
N LEU A 93 29.30 -41.23 5.31
CA LEU A 93 28.22 -40.29 5.62
C LEU A 93 28.70 -39.11 6.50
N ALA A 94 29.62 -39.34 7.43
CA ALA A 94 30.15 -38.27 8.28
C ALA A 94 30.96 -37.26 7.48
N TRP A 95 31.78 -37.73 6.53
CA TRP A 95 32.53 -36.85 5.64
C TRP A 95 31.63 -36.11 4.65
N ALA A 96 30.61 -36.77 4.12
CA ALA A 96 29.60 -36.13 3.27
C ALA A 96 28.87 -34.99 4.02
N ALA A 97 28.45 -35.24 5.26
CA ALA A 97 27.83 -34.24 6.12
C ALA A 97 28.78 -33.07 6.39
N LEU A 98 30.04 -33.34 6.74
CA LEU A 98 31.05 -32.31 6.98
C LEU A 98 31.30 -31.42 5.75
N VAL A 99 31.31 -31.97 4.54
CA VAL A 99 31.47 -31.19 3.30
C VAL A 99 30.30 -30.22 3.13
N VAL A 100 29.06 -30.69 3.23
CA VAL A 100 27.87 -29.84 3.08
C VAL A 100 27.80 -28.79 4.18
N THR A 101 28.14 -29.15 5.43
CA THR A 101 28.27 -28.18 6.54
C THR A 101 29.35 -27.14 6.25
N GLY A 102 30.50 -27.54 5.69
CA GLY A 102 31.57 -26.63 5.28
C GLY A 102 31.10 -25.60 4.25
N VAL A 103 30.32 -26.03 3.26
CA VAL A 103 29.70 -25.12 2.27
C VAL A 103 28.81 -24.09 2.97
N TRP A 104 27.95 -24.52 3.91
CA TRP A 104 27.11 -23.60 4.69
C TRP A 104 27.91 -22.65 5.57
N ALA A 105 29.01 -23.10 6.17
CA ALA A 105 29.89 -22.25 6.96
C ALA A 105 30.50 -21.12 6.11
N VAL A 106 30.92 -21.41 4.88
CA VAL A 106 31.42 -20.39 3.94
C VAL A 106 30.31 -19.40 3.57
N ILE A 107 29.13 -19.88 3.18
CA ILE A 107 27.98 -19.03 2.84
C ILE A 107 27.62 -18.11 4.02
N ALA A 108 27.51 -18.68 5.23
CA ALA A 108 27.21 -17.93 6.45
C ALA A 108 28.28 -16.89 6.77
N GLY A 109 29.57 -17.23 6.62
CA GLY A 109 30.68 -16.30 6.81
C GLY A 109 30.61 -15.11 5.84
N VAL A 110 30.37 -15.35 4.55
CA VAL A 110 30.23 -14.28 3.55
C VAL A 110 29.04 -13.38 3.86
N LEU A 111 27.87 -13.97 4.15
CA LEU A 111 26.67 -13.21 4.49
C LEU A 111 26.87 -12.37 5.76
N PHE A 112 27.48 -12.94 6.80
CA PHE A 112 27.79 -12.23 8.04
C PHE A 112 28.71 -11.04 7.80
N LEU A 113 29.80 -11.23 7.04
CA LEU A 113 30.76 -10.15 6.74
C LEU A 113 30.10 -9.02 5.93
N ASN A 114 29.32 -9.37 4.91
CA ASN A 114 28.63 -8.38 4.07
C ASN A 114 27.52 -7.66 4.84
N GLY A 115 26.72 -8.39 5.63
CA GLY A 115 25.69 -7.82 6.49
C GLY A 115 26.29 -6.85 7.51
N ARG A 116 27.38 -7.25 8.18
CA ARG A 116 28.11 -6.41 9.12
C ARG A 116 28.66 -5.14 8.47
N ARG A 117 29.20 -5.23 7.25
CA ARG A 117 29.67 -4.07 6.47
C ARG A 117 28.52 -3.11 6.14
N LYS A 118 27.40 -3.63 5.64
CA LYS A 118 26.21 -2.82 5.31
C LYS A 118 25.63 -2.13 6.55
N LEU A 119 25.48 -2.85 7.66
CA LEU A 119 24.97 -2.28 8.91
C LEU A 119 25.88 -1.17 9.46
N ARG A 120 27.19 -1.31 9.36
CA ARG A 120 28.14 -0.25 9.74
C ARG A 120 28.05 1.01 8.88
N ALA A 121 27.59 0.88 7.64
CA ALA A 121 27.40 2.01 6.73
C ALA A 121 26.06 2.73 6.94
N VAL A 122 25.13 2.17 7.71
CA VAL A 122 23.86 2.85 8.03
C VAL A 122 24.14 3.93 9.07
N HIS A 123 23.79 5.17 8.76
CA HIS A 123 23.83 6.29 9.71
C HIS A 123 22.41 6.56 10.21
N PRO A 124 22.07 6.14 11.45
CA PRO A 124 20.69 6.22 11.95
C PRO A 124 20.21 7.64 12.25
N LYS A 125 21.09 8.66 12.19
CA LYS A 125 20.70 10.06 12.32
C LYS A 125 20.63 10.69 10.92
N PRO A 126 19.44 11.06 10.42
CA PRO A 126 19.35 11.94 9.26
C PRO A 126 19.89 13.32 9.69
N GLN A 127 21.18 13.56 9.43
CA GLN A 127 21.87 14.77 9.89
C GLN A 127 21.17 16.03 9.38
N GLN A 128 20.68 15.99 8.15
CA GLN A 128 19.93 17.08 7.53
C GLN A 128 18.58 17.34 8.24
N THR A 129 17.80 16.29 8.55
CA THR A 129 16.52 16.46 9.25
C THR A 129 16.70 16.98 10.67
N VAL A 130 17.77 16.58 11.37
CA VAL A 130 18.06 17.10 12.71
C VAL A 130 18.51 18.55 12.67
N GLU A 131 19.21 18.98 11.62
CA GLU A 131 19.59 20.40 11.42
C GLU A 131 18.39 21.26 11.05
N THR A 132 17.55 20.85 10.10
CA THR A 132 16.35 21.61 9.71
C THR A 132 15.38 21.75 10.88
N LEU A 133 15.16 20.69 11.67
CA LEU A 133 14.32 20.78 12.88
C LEU A 133 14.92 21.69 13.97
N LYS A 134 16.24 21.83 14.02
CA LYS A 134 16.91 22.78 14.94
C LYS A 134 16.76 24.21 14.45
N GLU A 135 16.88 24.46 13.14
CA GLU A 135 16.68 25.76 12.52
C GLU A 135 15.23 26.24 12.69
N ASP A 136 14.26 25.36 12.42
CA ASP A 136 12.83 25.64 12.61
C ASP A 136 12.52 25.94 14.08
N ALA A 137 13.10 25.17 15.00
CA ALA A 137 12.95 25.41 16.44
C ALA A 137 13.63 26.72 16.89
N GLN A 138 14.74 27.12 16.26
CA GLN A 138 15.41 28.39 16.55
C GLN A 138 14.59 29.59 16.02
N TRP A 139 14.00 29.48 14.84
CA TRP A 139 13.12 30.49 14.25
C TRP A 139 11.87 30.70 15.10
N ALA A 140 11.23 29.62 15.57
CA ALA A 140 10.07 29.67 16.46
C ALA A 140 10.37 30.29 17.84
N ARG A 141 11.64 30.27 18.30
CA ARG A 141 12.05 30.87 19.59
C ARG A 141 12.38 32.36 19.49
N HIS A 142 12.64 32.88 18.30
CA HIS A 142 12.92 34.31 18.08
C HIS A 142 12.07 34.86 16.94
N PRO A 143 10.73 34.90 17.09
CA PRO A 143 9.87 35.59 16.13
C PRO A 143 10.16 37.08 16.24
N ARG A 144 11.04 37.62 15.38
CA ARG A 144 11.19 39.07 15.25
C ARG A 144 9.97 39.61 14.50
N SER A 145 9.17 40.40 15.21
CA SER A 145 8.18 41.33 14.66
C SER A 145 8.88 42.54 14.04
#